data_AF-A0A845QXU1-F1
#
_entry.id   AF-A0A845QXU1-F1
#
_cell.length_a   1.000
_cell.length_b   1.000
_cell.length_c   1.000
_cell.angle_alpha   90.00
_cell.angle_beta   90.00
_cell.angle_gamma   90.00
#
_symmetry.space_group_name_H-M   'P 1'
#
loop_
_entity.id
_entity.type
_entity.pdbx_description
1 polymer ?
#
loop_
_entity_poly.entity_id
_entity_poly.type
_entity_poly.pdbx_seq_one_letter_code
_entity_poly.pdbx_strand_id
1 'polypeptide(L)'
;MKILYIPLDERPCNRLFPQFITETREDIELVSPPIELLGNKKKPADVNKLWEYIFSNIKYCDYAVLSIDMLVYGGLIPSRLHYLKKEEAKRRINNIKELKKYNKEIKVYAFNCIMRSPQYNSSEEEPEYYAEHGYNLFRKAYLNDKKNRVDLTSKESEELFGIDIPEEILRDYEERRNFNVDINIEAVNLVKEKVIDFLTIPQDDSSPYGYTAIAQQRVLDYIKKHELELKINIYPGADEVGSSLIARALNDFLDRQIKIYPFYSSTFGPTIIPLYEDRPMNESLKYHVRVCNGVLVENPEKADIILAINSPGKHMQESFDQKDKLDLTYKSFRNLQDFVFKIEEFIEKGKKVIISDSAFSNGGDLTLIKYLDRLDIFDKLIAYGGWNTNCNTLGTVLSSGIYAFDSKDKSKILKHLIYRLVEDVIYQANVRQNITNNFLPKHNLSYTDLKGKEEYVEEEVGKLLLNEYNKYNLSNEYKLNNFKAYLPWRRMFEVGLKFNIE
;
A
#
# COMPACT_ATOMS: atom_id res chain seq x y z
N MET A 1 8.12 18.97 -14.42
CA MET A 1 7.29 19.06 -13.21
C MET A 1 8.12 18.70 -12.00
N LYS A 2 7.96 19.42 -10.89
CA LYS A 2 8.65 19.16 -9.63
C LYS A 2 7.64 18.88 -8.51
N ILE A 3 7.79 17.76 -7.82
CA ILE A 3 6.88 17.32 -6.74
C ILE A 3 7.65 17.26 -5.43
N LEU A 4 7.20 17.99 -4.40
CA LEU A 4 7.62 17.76 -3.03
C LEU A 4 6.84 16.58 -2.46
N TYR A 5 7.52 15.54 -1.99
CA TYR A 5 6.89 14.34 -1.46
C TYR A 5 7.35 14.05 -0.03
N ILE A 6 6.40 13.84 0.87
CA ILE A 6 6.64 13.38 2.24
C ILE A 6 6.03 11.98 2.39
N PRO A 7 6.87 10.93 2.54
CA PRO A 7 6.39 9.56 2.62
C PRO A 7 5.68 9.26 3.94
N LEU A 8 4.86 8.21 3.94
CA LEU A 8 4.13 7.72 5.11
C LEU A 8 5.05 7.21 6.22
N ASP A 9 6.11 6.51 5.81
CA ASP A 9 7.20 6.03 6.65
C ASP A 9 8.46 5.80 5.79
N GLU A 10 9.51 5.26 6.39
CA GLU A 10 10.81 5.05 5.77
C GLU A 10 10.93 3.77 4.93
N ARG A 11 9.90 2.91 4.91
CA ARG A 11 9.94 1.61 4.22
C ARG A 11 10.05 1.78 2.69
N PRO A 12 10.59 0.78 1.98
CA PRO A 12 10.68 0.80 0.51
C PRO A 12 9.35 1.12 -0.19
N CYS A 13 8.23 0.55 0.27
CA CYS A 13 6.92 0.78 -0.33
C CYS A 13 6.50 2.26 -0.30
N ASN A 14 6.80 2.97 0.78
CA ASN A 14 6.43 4.37 0.94
C ASN A 14 7.47 5.35 0.40
N ARG A 15 8.74 4.95 0.30
CA ARG A 15 9.84 5.87 -0.10
C ARG A 15 10.43 5.54 -1.46
N LEU A 16 10.79 4.27 -1.69
CA LEU A 16 11.48 3.84 -2.89
C LEU A 16 10.53 3.59 -4.06
N PHE A 17 9.31 3.08 -3.84
CA PHE A 17 8.40 2.81 -4.96
C PHE A 17 7.98 4.12 -5.64
N PRO A 18 7.54 5.18 -4.92
CA PRO A 18 7.31 6.48 -5.55
C PRO A 18 8.54 7.00 -6.30
N GLN A 19 9.73 6.84 -5.73
CA GLN A 19 10.98 7.24 -6.38
C GLN A 19 11.20 6.48 -7.71
N PHE A 20 11.17 5.14 -7.69
CA PHE A 20 11.35 4.30 -8.88
C PHE A 20 10.31 4.62 -9.97
N ILE A 21 9.06 4.84 -9.56
CA ILE A 21 7.98 5.22 -10.47
C ILE A 21 8.30 6.55 -11.16
N THR A 22 8.67 7.59 -10.40
CA THR A 22 9.02 8.90 -10.97
C THR A 22 10.28 8.88 -11.83
N GLU A 23 11.29 8.09 -11.47
CA GLU A 23 12.57 8.00 -12.19
C GLU A 23 12.42 7.48 -13.61
N THR A 24 11.32 6.78 -13.93
CA THR A 24 11.00 6.38 -15.32
C THR A 24 10.83 7.57 -16.26
N ARG A 25 10.75 8.80 -15.76
CA ARG A 25 10.59 10.02 -16.53
C ARG A 25 11.65 11.06 -16.19
N GLU A 26 12.29 11.62 -17.21
CA GLU A 26 13.33 12.66 -17.04
C GLU A 26 12.75 14.05 -16.80
N ASP A 27 11.50 14.30 -17.20
CA ASP A 27 10.81 15.57 -17.06
C ASP A 27 10.20 15.78 -15.65
N ILE A 28 10.40 14.82 -14.75
CA ILE A 28 9.87 14.80 -13.39
C ILE A 28 11.00 14.83 -12.37
N GLU A 29 10.93 15.75 -11.41
CA GLU A 29 11.81 15.79 -10.25
C GLU A 29 11.00 15.50 -8.99
N LEU A 30 11.36 14.44 -8.25
CA LEU A 30 10.78 14.13 -6.93
C LEU A 30 11.71 14.63 -5.83
N VAL A 31 11.27 15.62 -5.07
CA VAL A 31 11.97 16.15 -3.90
C VAL A 31 11.42 15.49 -2.65
N SER A 32 12.19 14.60 -2.05
CA SER A 32 11.82 13.87 -0.84
C SER A 32 12.91 14.00 0.22
N PRO A 33 12.56 14.11 1.51
CA PRO A 33 13.55 14.18 2.58
C PRO A 33 14.45 12.94 2.57
N PRO A 34 15.73 13.10 2.95
CA PRO A 34 16.62 11.97 3.13
C PRO A 34 16.15 11.10 4.30
N ILE A 35 16.52 9.82 4.30
CA ILE A 35 15.97 8.82 5.23
C ILE A 35 16.22 9.17 6.70
N GLU A 36 17.28 9.91 7.01
CA GLU A 36 17.65 10.34 8.35
C GLU A 36 16.69 11.36 8.97
N LEU A 37 15.88 12.03 8.14
CA LEU A 37 14.80 12.91 8.61
C LEU A 37 13.47 12.16 8.84
N LEU A 38 13.36 10.91 8.40
CA LEU A 38 12.15 10.11 8.59
C LEU A 38 12.15 9.40 9.95
N GLY A 39 11.00 8.80 10.27
CA GLY A 39 10.87 7.92 11.43
C GLY A 39 11.72 6.66 11.28
N ASN A 40 11.82 5.91 12.36
CA ASN A 40 12.37 4.56 12.34
C ASN A 40 11.45 3.64 13.13
N LYS A 41 10.52 2.97 12.43
CA LYS A 41 9.54 2.06 13.03
C LYS A 41 8.75 2.76 14.15
N LYS A 42 8.91 2.36 15.42
CA LYS A 42 8.27 2.99 16.60
C LYS A 42 8.87 4.36 16.95
N LYS A 43 10.07 4.70 16.47
CA LYS A 43 10.73 5.98 16.77
C LYS A 43 10.19 7.06 15.82
N PRO A 44 9.55 8.13 16.34
CA PRO A 44 9.05 9.21 15.50
C PRO A 44 10.18 10.01 14.86
N ALA A 45 9.89 10.55 13.67
CA ALA A 45 10.70 11.58 13.04
C ALA A 45 10.77 12.88 13.87
N ASP A 46 11.81 13.68 13.63
CA ASP A 46 11.84 15.06 14.10
C ASP A 46 10.94 15.94 13.23
N VAL A 47 9.68 16.09 13.66
CA VAL A 47 8.64 16.81 12.92
C VAL A 47 9.02 18.26 12.64
N ASN A 48 9.77 18.93 13.52
CA ASN A 48 10.19 20.32 13.27
C ASN A 48 11.19 20.38 12.09
N LYS A 49 12.18 19.47 12.07
CA LYS A 49 13.13 19.38 10.95
C LYS A 49 12.47 18.99 9.63
N LEU A 50 11.43 18.15 9.67
CA LEU A 50 10.64 17.84 8.47
C LEU A 50 9.93 19.09 7.92
N TRP A 51 9.33 19.92 8.78
CA TRP A 51 8.73 21.18 8.37
C TRP A 51 9.76 22.18 7.83
N GLU A 52 10.94 22.29 8.45
CA GLU A 52 12.06 23.10 7.95
C GLU A 52 12.50 22.63 6.56
N TYR A 53 12.60 21.31 6.34
CA TYR A 53 12.92 20.73 5.03
C TYR A 53 11.85 21.12 3.99
N ILE A 54 10.56 20.99 4.33
CA ILE A 54 9.46 21.36 3.43
C ILE A 54 9.54 22.82 3.03
N PHE A 55 9.62 23.73 4.00
CA PHE A 55 9.63 25.17 3.71
C PHE A 55 10.86 25.60 2.90
N SER A 56 11.99 24.91 3.08
CA SER A 56 13.22 25.19 2.33
C SER A 56 13.15 24.72 0.87
N ASN A 57 12.31 23.74 0.54
CA ASN A 57 12.28 23.09 -0.78
C ASN A 57 11.02 23.38 -1.60
N ILE A 58 9.94 23.90 -1.01
CA ILE A 58 8.64 24.03 -1.67
C ILE A 58 8.55 25.13 -2.74
N LYS A 59 9.44 26.14 -2.69
CA LYS A 59 9.33 27.39 -3.48
C LYS A 59 9.16 27.17 -4.99
N TYR A 60 9.77 26.13 -5.55
CA TYR A 60 9.76 25.83 -6.99
C TYR A 60 9.07 24.50 -7.32
N CYS A 61 8.29 23.94 -6.39
CA CYS A 61 7.50 22.75 -6.64
C CYS A 61 6.15 23.11 -7.27
N ASP A 62 5.67 22.28 -8.19
CA ASP A 62 4.35 22.40 -8.80
C ASP A 62 3.28 21.75 -7.90
N TYR A 63 3.64 20.64 -7.27
CA TYR A 63 2.80 19.86 -6.37
C TYR A 63 3.51 19.52 -5.06
N ALA A 64 2.72 19.40 -3.99
CA ALA A 64 3.13 18.79 -2.74
C ALA A 64 2.25 17.58 -2.46
N VAL A 65 2.83 16.41 -2.20
CA VAL A 65 2.15 15.19 -1.77
C VAL A 65 2.59 14.87 -0.35
N LEU A 66 1.69 15.01 0.62
CA LEU A 66 2.04 15.08 2.04
C LEU A 66 1.35 13.99 2.87
N SER A 67 2.15 13.14 3.55
CA SER A 67 1.66 12.32 4.65
C SER A 67 1.41 13.17 5.90
N ILE A 68 0.15 13.29 6.31
CA ILE A 68 -0.21 13.97 7.56
C ILE A 68 0.24 13.12 8.76
N ASP A 69 0.23 11.79 8.65
CA ASP A 69 0.76 10.90 9.68
C ASP A 69 2.22 11.23 10.02
N MET A 70 3.06 11.40 8.99
CA MET A 70 4.46 11.79 9.14
C MET A 70 4.60 13.20 9.72
N LEU A 71 3.77 14.15 9.28
CA LEU A 71 3.87 15.57 9.66
C LEU A 71 3.25 15.93 11.01
N VAL A 72 2.39 15.06 11.56
CA VAL A 72 1.78 15.24 12.88
C VAL A 72 2.46 14.35 13.91
N TYR A 73 2.66 13.07 13.60
CA TYR A 73 3.12 12.07 14.58
C TYR A 73 4.59 11.69 14.40
N GLY A 74 5.17 11.94 13.22
CA GLY A 74 6.51 11.48 12.88
C GLY A 74 6.54 10.08 12.25
N GLY A 75 5.40 9.58 11.77
CA GLY A 75 5.28 8.34 10.99
C GLY A 75 3.97 7.58 11.26
N LEU A 76 3.71 6.55 10.45
CA LEU A 76 2.53 5.69 10.57
C LEU A 76 2.46 4.91 11.90
N ILE A 77 3.52 4.23 12.31
CA ILE A 77 3.53 3.54 13.61
C ILE A 77 3.49 4.55 14.78
N PRO A 78 4.26 5.65 14.77
CA PRO A 78 4.13 6.70 15.78
C PRO A 78 2.71 7.25 15.98
N SER A 79 1.86 7.27 14.95
CA SER A 79 0.45 7.70 15.09
C SER A 79 -0.39 6.76 15.98
N ARG A 80 0.11 5.54 16.22
CA ARG A 80 -0.52 4.51 17.08
C ARG A 80 0.01 4.50 18.52
N LEU A 81 1.12 5.21 18.79
CA LEU A 81 1.86 5.12 20.06
C LEU A 81 1.93 6.44 20.83
N HIS A 82 1.44 7.53 20.26
CA HIS A 82 1.68 8.86 20.79
C HIS A 82 0.86 9.19 22.06
N TYR A 83 1.33 10.21 22.77
CA TYR A 83 0.64 10.92 23.86
C TYR A 83 0.60 12.44 23.63
N LEU A 84 0.59 12.87 22.36
CA LEU A 84 0.53 14.29 21.97
C LEU A 84 -0.68 15.01 22.60
N LYS A 85 -0.45 16.28 22.97
CA LYS A 85 -1.55 17.19 23.34
C LYS A 85 -2.26 17.68 22.07
N LYS A 86 -3.59 17.88 22.15
CA LYS A 86 -4.39 18.36 21.00
C LYS A 86 -3.85 19.66 20.41
N GLU A 87 -3.42 20.61 21.24
CA GLU A 87 -2.82 21.87 20.79
C GLU A 87 -1.53 21.67 19.99
N GLU A 88 -0.71 20.68 20.37
CA GLU A 88 0.53 20.40 19.65
C GLU A 88 0.24 19.79 18.28
N ALA A 89 -0.66 18.80 18.20
CA ALA A 89 -1.04 18.22 16.92
C ALA A 89 -1.73 19.24 16.00
N LYS A 90 -2.59 20.10 16.57
CA LYS A 90 -3.23 21.21 15.86
C LYS A 90 -2.20 22.22 15.34
N ARG A 91 -1.18 22.56 16.11
CA ARG A 91 -0.07 23.41 15.64
C ARG A 91 0.66 22.75 14.46
N ARG A 92 0.98 21.47 14.57
CA ARG A 92 1.71 20.72 13.52
C ARG A 92 0.92 20.63 12.21
N ILE A 93 -0.36 20.26 12.25
CA ILE A 93 -1.18 20.17 11.03
C ILE A 93 -1.44 21.55 10.40
N ASN A 94 -1.55 22.61 11.21
CA ASN A 94 -1.76 23.97 10.69
C ASN A 94 -0.55 24.54 9.94
N ASN A 95 0.65 23.95 10.06
CA ASN A 95 1.79 24.34 9.23
C ASN A 95 1.51 24.12 7.72
N ILE A 96 0.57 23.23 7.35
CA ILE A 96 0.13 23.08 5.95
C ILE A 96 -0.42 24.40 5.39
N LYS A 97 -1.09 25.22 6.23
CA LYS A 97 -1.61 26.53 5.82
C LYS A 97 -0.50 27.51 5.44
N GLU A 98 0.68 27.33 6.01
CA GLU A 98 1.84 28.20 5.80
C GLU A 98 2.52 27.95 4.46
N LEU A 99 2.32 26.79 3.83
CA LEU A 99 2.92 26.42 2.54
C LEU A 99 2.68 27.49 1.46
N LYS A 100 1.47 28.04 1.40
CA LYS A 100 1.07 29.05 0.41
C LYS A 100 1.81 30.39 0.58
N LYS A 101 2.43 30.65 1.74
CA LYS A 101 3.30 31.82 1.95
C LYS A 101 4.64 31.68 1.22
N TYR A 102 5.13 30.45 1.10
CA TYR A 102 6.41 30.12 0.44
C TYR A 102 6.23 29.83 -1.06
N ASN A 103 5.08 29.29 -1.44
CA ASN A 103 4.72 29.05 -2.84
C ASN A 103 3.20 29.21 -3.01
N LYS A 104 2.75 30.30 -3.64
CA LYS A 104 1.32 30.63 -3.76
C LYS A 104 0.55 29.70 -4.72
N GLU A 105 1.24 29.17 -5.72
CA GLU A 105 0.64 28.37 -6.81
C GLU A 105 0.71 26.86 -6.54
N ILE A 106 1.31 26.44 -5.42
CA ILE A 106 1.43 25.02 -5.07
C ILE A 106 0.06 24.35 -4.99
N LYS A 107 -0.09 23.23 -5.69
CA LYS A 107 -1.21 22.30 -5.47
C LYS A 107 -0.85 21.31 -4.37
N VAL A 108 -1.70 21.18 -3.36
CA VAL A 108 -1.43 20.35 -2.19
C VAL A 108 -2.34 19.13 -2.20
N TYR A 109 -1.74 17.96 -2.38
CA TYR A 109 -2.38 16.67 -2.14
C TYR A 109 -1.88 16.09 -0.84
N ALA A 110 -2.79 15.50 -0.07
CA ALA A 110 -2.45 14.98 1.24
C ALA A 110 -3.14 13.66 1.50
N PHE A 111 -2.62 12.94 2.49
CA PHE A 111 -3.28 11.75 3.00
C PHE A 111 -3.06 11.58 4.50
N ASN A 112 -4.03 10.95 5.16
CA ASN A 112 -3.97 10.65 6.59
C ASN A 112 -4.72 9.34 6.88
N CYS A 113 -4.07 8.40 7.54
CA CYS A 113 -4.66 7.09 7.76
C CYS A 113 -5.78 7.12 8.81
N ILE A 114 -6.79 6.28 8.61
CA ILE A 114 -7.58 5.79 9.74
C ILE A 114 -6.72 4.76 10.46
N MET A 115 -6.54 4.95 11.77
CA MET A 115 -5.76 4.04 12.62
C MET A 115 -6.30 2.60 12.50
N ARG A 116 -5.42 1.64 12.17
CA ARG A 116 -5.76 0.22 11.98
C ARG A 116 -6.31 -0.44 13.25
N SER A 117 -6.95 -1.60 13.11
CA SER A 117 -7.39 -2.43 14.24
C SER A 117 -7.11 -3.92 13.97
N PRO A 118 -5.83 -4.36 14.01
CA PRO A 118 -5.42 -5.71 13.63
C PRO A 118 -6.11 -6.82 14.42
N GLN A 119 -6.38 -7.93 13.75
CA GLN A 119 -7.13 -9.07 14.28
C GLN A 119 -6.21 -10.12 14.95
N TYR A 120 -5.18 -9.66 15.68
CA TYR A 120 -4.19 -10.52 16.30
C TYR A 120 -3.61 -9.90 17.57
N ASN A 121 -2.85 -10.70 18.32
CA ASN A 121 -2.12 -10.28 19.50
C ASN A 121 -0.64 -10.09 19.15
N SER A 122 -0.18 -8.84 19.10
CA SER A 122 1.23 -8.49 18.86
C SER A 122 1.47 -7.01 19.17
N SER A 123 2.58 -6.70 19.85
CA SER A 123 3.05 -5.33 20.05
C SER A 123 4.13 -4.90 19.05
N GLU A 124 4.32 -5.61 17.93
CA GLU A 124 5.33 -5.29 16.90
C GLU A 124 5.21 -3.83 16.41
N GLU A 125 3.99 -3.45 16.04
CA GLU A 125 3.63 -2.13 15.52
C GLU A 125 2.66 -1.37 16.45
N GLU A 126 2.16 -2.01 17.49
CA GLU A 126 1.11 -1.51 18.39
C GLU A 126 1.66 -1.23 19.82
N PRO A 127 0.88 -0.60 20.71
CA PRO A 127 1.25 -0.47 22.13
C PRO A 127 1.54 -1.83 22.79
N GLU A 128 2.33 -1.83 23.87
CA GLU A 128 2.77 -3.09 24.50
C GLU A 128 1.61 -3.99 24.96
N TYR A 129 0.52 -3.41 25.47
CA TYR A 129 -0.66 -4.17 25.88
C TYR A 129 -1.34 -4.92 24.72
N TYR A 130 -1.07 -4.56 23.47
CA TYR A 130 -1.67 -5.21 22.29
C TYR A 130 -1.13 -6.64 22.10
N ALA A 131 0.03 -6.97 22.67
CA ALA A 131 0.56 -8.33 22.70
C ALA A 131 -0.35 -9.30 23.48
N GLU A 132 -1.17 -8.81 24.42
CA GLU A 132 -2.05 -9.63 25.25
C GLU A 132 -3.53 -9.39 24.94
N HIS A 133 -3.90 -8.14 24.67
CA HIS A 133 -5.30 -7.70 24.54
C HIS A 133 -5.72 -7.30 23.13
N GLY A 134 -4.82 -7.35 22.14
CA GLY A 134 -5.08 -6.85 20.78
C GLY A 134 -6.30 -7.44 20.09
N TYR A 135 -6.38 -8.78 20.03
CA TYR A 135 -7.52 -9.49 19.46
C TYR A 135 -8.82 -9.18 20.22
N ASN A 136 -8.77 -9.11 21.56
CA ASN A 136 -9.94 -8.80 22.38
C ASN A 136 -10.45 -7.38 22.14
N LEU A 137 -9.55 -6.38 22.03
CA LEU A 137 -9.90 -5.01 21.67
C LEU A 137 -10.63 -4.96 20.33
N PHE A 138 -10.05 -5.56 19.28
CA PHE A 138 -10.67 -5.66 17.98
C PHE A 138 -12.05 -6.35 18.06
N ARG A 139 -12.10 -7.53 18.68
CA ARG A 139 -13.29 -8.40 18.64
C ARG A 139 -14.45 -7.80 19.42
N LYS A 140 -14.19 -7.16 20.57
CA LYS A 140 -15.21 -6.45 21.35
C LYS A 140 -15.85 -5.33 20.53
N ALA A 141 -15.05 -4.51 19.86
CA ALA A 141 -15.57 -3.43 19.01
C ALA A 141 -16.32 -3.96 17.78
N TYR A 142 -15.79 -4.99 17.12
CA TYR A 142 -16.43 -5.64 15.99
C TYR A 142 -17.84 -6.13 16.36
N LEU A 143 -17.96 -6.89 17.46
CA LEU A 143 -19.22 -7.46 17.90
C LEU A 143 -20.22 -6.38 18.34
N ASN A 144 -19.76 -5.34 19.05
CA ASN A 144 -20.63 -4.22 19.42
C ASN A 144 -21.15 -3.45 18.19
N ASP A 145 -20.28 -3.16 17.21
CA ASP A 145 -20.70 -2.47 15.99
C ASP A 145 -21.66 -3.31 15.15
N LYS A 146 -21.37 -4.62 15.00
CA LYS A 146 -22.27 -5.56 14.32
C LYS A 146 -23.64 -5.63 15.02
N LYS A 147 -23.66 -5.72 16.34
CA LYS A 147 -24.90 -5.71 17.15
C LYS A 147 -25.75 -4.46 16.87
N ASN A 148 -25.11 -3.30 16.72
CA ASN A 148 -25.81 -2.04 16.50
C ASN A 148 -26.35 -1.88 15.07
N ARG A 149 -25.80 -2.60 14.08
CA ARG A 149 -26.11 -2.41 12.66
C ARG A 149 -26.98 -3.51 12.05
N VAL A 150 -26.88 -4.73 12.56
CA VAL A 150 -27.64 -5.88 12.06
C VAL A 150 -28.21 -6.66 13.25
N ASP A 151 -27.44 -7.60 13.81
CA ASP A 151 -27.71 -8.33 15.04
C ASP A 151 -26.54 -9.30 15.28
N LEU A 152 -26.46 -9.87 16.49
CA LEU A 152 -25.52 -10.95 16.81
C LEU A 152 -26.22 -12.31 16.86
N THR A 153 -25.49 -13.35 16.46
CA THR A 153 -25.88 -14.72 16.78
C THR A 153 -25.76 -14.97 18.30
N SER A 154 -26.39 -16.04 18.81
CA SER A 154 -26.26 -16.42 20.22
C SER A 154 -24.81 -16.67 20.62
N LYS A 155 -24.04 -17.37 19.76
CA LYS A 155 -22.61 -17.62 19.97
C LYS A 155 -21.79 -16.33 20.03
N GLU A 156 -22.08 -15.37 19.15
CA GLU A 156 -21.41 -14.07 19.16
C GLU A 156 -21.79 -13.21 20.37
N SER A 157 -23.01 -13.35 20.87
CA SER A 157 -23.46 -12.65 22.08
C SER A 157 -22.76 -13.20 23.33
N GLU A 158 -22.63 -14.53 23.42
CA GLU A 158 -21.85 -15.20 24.48
C GLU A 158 -20.37 -14.82 24.39
N GLU A 159 -19.79 -14.81 23.19
CA GLU A 159 -18.42 -14.37 22.95
C GLU A 159 -18.21 -12.93 23.43
N LEU A 160 -19.09 -11.99 23.03
CA LEU A 160 -19.01 -10.60 23.46
C LEU A 160 -19.07 -10.44 24.99
N PHE A 161 -19.93 -11.21 25.67
CA PHE A 161 -20.02 -11.19 27.13
C PHE A 161 -18.75 -11.72 27.80
N GLY A 162 -18.06 -12.68 27.17
CA GLY A 162 -16.83 -13.27 27.68
C GLY A 162 -15.55 -12.46 27.42
N ILE A 163 -15.60 -11.38 26.62
CA ILE A 163 -14.41 -10.57 26.35
C ILE A 163 -14.15 -9.59 27.50
N ASP A 164 -13.12 -9.90 28.28
CA ASP A 164 -12.60 -9.04 29.34
C ASP A 164 -11.35 -8.27 28.88
N ILE A 165 -11.31 -6.97 29.20
CA ILE A 165 -10.23 -6.04 28.88
C ILE A 165 -10.15 -5.02 30.01
N PRO A 166 -8.97 -4.82 30.63
CA PRO A 166 -8.79 -3.80 31.65
C PRO A 166 -9.25 -2.41 31.17
N GLU A 167 -9.94 -1.68 32.05
CA GLU A 167 -10.56 -0.39 31.72
C GLU A 167 -9.53 0.64 31.26
N GLU A 168 -8.35 0.66 31.88
CA GLU A 168 -7.27 1.56 31.49
C GLU A 168 -6.75 1.31 30.06
N ILE A 169 -6.71 0.05 29.62
CA ILE A 169 -6.27 -0.33 28.28
C ILE A 169 -7.32 0.07 27.25
N LEU A 170 -8.58 -0.23 27.53
CA LEU A 170 -9.69 0.15 26.65
C LEU A 170 -9.75 1.67 26.48
N ARG A 171 -9.66 2.39 27.60
CA ARG A 171 -9.66 3.86 27.62
C ARG A 171 -8.51 4.45 26.84
N ASP A 172 -7.27 4.01 27.08
CA ASP A 172 -6.10 4.48 26.35
C ASP A 172 -6.24 4.27 24.84
N TYR A 173 -6.68 3.07 24.44
CA TYR A 173 -6.84 2.72 23.03
C TYR A 173 -7.94 3.59 22.37
N GLU A 174 -9.12 3.70 22.98
CA GLU A 174 -10.24 4.47 22.43
C GLU A 174 -9.98 5.99 22.43
N GLU A 175 -9.35 6.55 23.48
CA GLU A 175 -8.97 7.96 23.53
C GLU A 175 -7.98 8.30 22.41
N ARG A 176 -6.97 7.45 22.17
CA ARG A 176 -6.01 7.63 21.07
C ARG A 176 -6.67 7.53 19.70
N ARG A 177 -7.59 6.58 19.52
CA ARG A 177 -8.34 6.46 18.26
C ARG A 177 -9.20 7.69 17.99
N ASN A 178 -9.91 8.18 19.00
CA ASN A 178 -10.69 9.40 18.87
C ASN A 178 -9.82 10.61 18.54
N PHE A 179 -8.62 10.69 19.12
CA PHE A 179 -7.62 11.70 18.75
C PHE A 179 -7.23 11.60 17.26
N ASN A 180 -6.93 10.40 16.76
CA ASN A 180 -6.58 10.19 15.36
C ASN A 180 -7.75 10.53 14.42
N VAL A 181 -8.99 10.23 14.81
CA VAL A 181 -10.17 10.66 14.05
C VAL A 181 -10.32 12.18 14.05
N ASP A 182 -10.05 12.86 15.17
CA ASP A 182 -10.06 14.33 15.22
C ASP A 182 -9.03 14.94 14.23
N ILE A 183 -7.85 14.33 14.08
CA ILE A 183 -6.86 14.76 13.08
C ILE A 183 -7.34 14.53 11.64
N ASN A 184 -8.05 13.42 11.37
CA ASN A 184 -8.72 13.22 10.08
C ASN A 184 -9.75 14.33 9.80
N ILE A 185 -10.53 14.74 10.80
CA ILE A 185 -11.47 15.86 10.66
C ILE A 185 -10.75 17.19 10.39
N GLU A 186 -9.62 17.45 11.05
CA GLU A 186 -8.82 18.64 10.76
C GLU A 186 -8.21 18.62 9.34
N ALA A 187 -7.82 17.45 8.83
CA ALA A 187 -7.42 17.31 7.42
C ALA A 187 -8.58 17.64 6.46
N VAL A 188 -9.80 17.19 6.77
CA VAL A 188 -11.01 17.54 6.00
C VAL A 188 -11.28 19.06 6.05
N ASN A 189 -11.06 19.71 7.20
CA ASN A 189 -11.17 21.17 7.31
C ASN A 189 -10.18 21.90 6.39
N LEU A 190 -8.96 21.40 6.24
CA LEU A 190 -7.99 21.99 5.31
C LEU A 190 -8.44 21.89 3.84
N VAL A 191 -9.20 20.86 3.46
CA VAL A 191 -9.84 20.78 2.14
C VAL A 191 -10.96 21.81 2.02
N LYS A 192 -11.81 21.93 3.05
CA LYS A 192 -12.89 22.93 3.13
C LYS A 192 -12.35 24.36 2.98
N GLU A 193 -11.21 24.64 3.59
CA GLU A 193 -10.50 25.93 3.51
C GLU A 193 -9.74 26.13 2.20
N LYS A 194 -9.74 25.14 1.28
CA LYS A 194 -8.99 25.16 0.01
C LYS A 194 -7.47 25.31 0.21
N VAL A 195 -6.98 24.80 1.34
CA VAL A 195 -5.54 24.68 1.63
C VAL A 195 -5.02 23.38 1.01
N ILE A 196 -5.78 22.29 1.14
CA ILE A 196 -5.55 21.01 0.47
C ILE A 196 -6.50 20.92 -0.74
N ASP A 197 -5.95 20.63 -1.91
CA ASP A 197 -6.69 20.52 -3.17
C ASP A 197 -7.36 19.15 -3.34
N PHE A 198 -6.72 18.09 -2.83
CA PHE A 198 -7.25 16.72 -2.84
C PHE A 198 -6.75 15.94 -1.62
N LEU A 199 -7.64 15.18 -0.97
CA LEU A 199 -7.32 14.40 0.22
C LEU A 199 -7.70 12.93 0.02
N THR A 200 -6.81 12.04 0.44
CA THR A 200 -7.12 10.62 0.58
C THR A 200 -7.03 10.21 2.05
N ILE A 201 -8.00 9.45 2.53
CA ILE A 201 -8.01 8.90 3.89
C ILE A 201 -7.91 7.37 3.77
N PRO A 202 -6.68 6.83 3.68
CA PRO A 202 -6.45 5.39 3.57
C PRO A 202 -6.85 4.62 4.83
N GLN A 203 -7.05 3.30 4.69
CA GLN A 203 -7.32 2.39 5.80
C GLN A 203 -6.35 1.20 5.76
N ASP A 204 -5.57 1.05 6.83
CA ASP A 204 -4.72 -0.12 7.11
C ASP A 204 -5.50 -1.12 8.00
N ASP A 205 -5.40 -2.42 7.73
CA ASP A 205 -6.26 -3.49 8.28
C ASP A 205 -7.72 -3.08 8.54
N SER A 206 -8.45 -2.87 7.45
CA SER A 206 -9.87 -2.53 7.52
C SER A 206 -10.75 -3.77 7.75
N SER A 207 -11.95 -3.54 8.28
CA SER A 207 -12.94 -4.60 8.52
C SER A 207 -14.35 -4.04 8.33
N PRO A 208 -15.34 -4.86 7.90
CA PRO A 208 -16.72 -4.39 7.70
C PRO A 208 -17.39 -3.82 8.96
N TYR A 209 -16.91 -4.21 10.15
CA TYR A 209 -17.39 -3.76 11.45
C TYR A 209 -16.24 -3.42 12.39
N GLY A 210 -16.57 -2.70 13.45
CA GLY A 210 -15.66 -2.38 14.53
C GLY A 210 -14.94 -1.05 14.33
N TYR A 211 -13.79 -0.88 14.97
CA TYR A 211 -13.21 0.44 15.15
C TYR A 211 -12.86 1.18 13.86
N THR A 212 -12.37 0.49 12.82
CA THR A 212 -12.04 1.11 11.53
C THR A 212 -13.31 1.54 10.79
N ALA A 213 -14.37 0.73 10.82
CA ALA A 213 -15.68 1.06 10.26
C ALA A 213 -16.34 2.24 10.98
N ILE A 214 -16.31 2.28 12.32
CA ILE A 214 -16.85 3.38 13.13
C ILE A 214 -16.12 4.69 12.83
N ALA A 215 -14.78 4.66 12.80
CA ALA A 215 -13.96 5.83 12.48
C ALA A 215 -14.26 6.34 11.06
N GLN A 216 -14.31 5.44 10.08
CA GLN A 216 -14.68 5.76 8.70
C GLN A 216 -16.04 6.44 8.62
N GLN A 217 -17.05 5.88 9.28
CA GLN A 217 -18.41 6.43 9.27
C GLN A 217 -18.42 7.86 9.80
N ARG A 218 -17.77 8.11 10.95
CA ARG A 218 -17.67 9.46 11.54
C ARG A 218 -17.03 10.47 10.59
N VAL A 219 -15.97 10.09 9.89
CA VAL A 219 -15.29 10.96 8.92
C VAL A 219 -16.15 11.17 7.68
N LEU A 220 -16.75 10.11 7.12
CA LEU A 220 -17.66 10.20 5.98
C LEU A 220 -18.85 11.12 6.25
N ASP A 221 -19.47 11.02 7.43
CA ASP A 221 -20.59 11.88 7.81
C ASP A 221 -20.17 13.35 7.87
N TYR A 222 -18.95 13.62 8.34
CA TYR A 222 -18.41 14.97 8.35
C TYR A 222 -18.13 15.51 6.94
N ILE A 223 -17.58 14.68 6.05
CA ILE A 223 -17.35 15.01 4.63
C ILE A 223 -18.68 15.35 3.96
N LYS A 224 -19.69 14.49 4.10
CA LYS A 224 -21.03 14.66 3.51
C LYS A 224 -21.72 15.93 4.02
N LYS A 225 -21.65 16.18 5.33
CA LYS A 225 -22.21 17.39 5.93
C LYS A 225 -21.65 18.69 5.32
N HIS A 226 -20.45 18.63 4.74
CA HIS A 226 -19.76 19.77 4.15
C HIS A 226 -19.62 19.71 2.63
N GLU A 227 -20.24 18.72 1.97
CA GLU A 227 -20.26 18.58 0.50
C GLU A 227 -18.86 18.47 -0.12
N LEU A 228 -17.97 17.69 0.52
CA LEU A 228 -16.57 17.53 0.10
C LEU A 228 -16.27 16.19 -0.61
N GLU A 229 -17.29 15.38 -0.91
CA GLU A 229 -17.16 14.01 -1.44
C GLU A 229 -16.41 13.93 -2.78
N LEU A 230 -16.42 15.01 -3.57
CA LEU A 230 -15.72 15.05 -4.86
C LEU A 230 -14.22 15.33 -4.76
N LYS A 231 -13.73 15.68 -3.57
CA LYS A 231 -12.31 16.00 -3.30
C LYS A 231 -11.66 15.09 -2.27
N ILE A 232 -12.43 14.20 -1.65
CA ILE A 232 -11.97 13.36 -0.55
C ILE A 232 -12.39 11.91 -0.79
N ASN A 233 -11.41 11.01 -0.84
CA ASN A 233 -11.64 9.57 -0.98
C ASN A 233 -11.28 8.83 0.30
N ILE A 234 -12.08 7.83 0.68
CA ILE A 234 -11.80 6.91 1.79
C ILE A 234 -11.87 5.48 1.26
N TYR A 235 -10.77 4.73 1.38
CA TYR A 235 -10.66 3.38 0.83
C TYR A 235 -9.54 2.56 1.53
N PRO A 236 -9.54 1.21 1.43
CA PRO A 236 -8.49 0.35 2.00
C PRO A 236 -7.15 0.43 1.26
N GLY A 237 -6.04 0.15 1.93
CA GLY A 237 -4.70 0.42 1.41
C GLY A 237 -4.14 1.67 2.08
N ALA A 238 -2.81 1.72 2.25
CA ALA A 238 -2.11 2.80 2.93
C ALA A 238 -0.70 3.02 2.38
N ASP A 239 -0.03 1.95 1.94
CA ASP A 239 1.36 2.03 1.48
C ASP A 239 1.47 2.58 0.05
N GLU A 240 0.41 2.46 -0.74
CA GLU A 240 0.35 2.89 -2.13
C GLU A 240 -0.14 4.33 -2.33
N VAL A 241 -0.73 4.93 -1.30
CA VAL A 241 -1.43 6.22 -1.42
C VAL A 241 -0.49 7.34 -1.88
N GLY A 242 0.76 7.32 -1.42
CA GLY A 242 1.80 8.24 -1.86
C GLY A 242 2.06 8.12 -3.36
N SER A 243 2.25 6.89 -3.86
CA SER A 243 2.38 6.57 -5.28
C SER A 243 1.16 7.01 -6.09
N SER A 244 -0.04 6.81 -5.53
CA SER A 244 -1.30 7.16 -6.22
C SER A 244 -1.48 8.67 -6.38
N LEU A 245 -1.10 9.44 -5.36
CA LEU A 245 -1.18 10.90 -5.40
C LEU A 245 -0.08 11.56 -6.24
N ILE A 246 1.11 10.95 -6.38
CA ILE A 246 2.08 11.42 -7.39
C ILE A 246 1.58 11.15 -8.81
N ALA A 247 0.90 10.02 -9.04
CA ALA A 247 0.29 9.71 -10.35
C ALA A 247 -0.85 10.68 -10.68
N ARG A 248 -1.66 11.05 -9.69
CA ARG A 248 -2.61 12.16 -9.81
C ARG A 248 -1.92 13.46 -10.21
N ALA A 249 -0.85 13.85 -9.52
CA ALA A 249 -0.11 15.08 -9.82
C ALA A 249 0.38 15.10 -11.27
N LEU A 250 0.89 13.99 -11.78
CA LEU A 250 1.29 13.87 -13.19
C LEU A 250 0.10 14.08 -14.14
N ASN A 251 -1.03 13.41 -13.90
CA ASN A 251 -2.21 13.55 -14.75
C ASN A 251 -2.81 14.96 -14.70
N ASP A 252 -2.83 15.58 -13.53
CA ASP A 252 -3.32 16.95 -13.35
C ASP A 252 -2.37 17.99 -13.96
N PHE A 253 -1.06 17.74 -13.96
CA PHE A 253 -0.07 18.61 -14.61
C PHE A 253 -0.16 18.54 -16.13
N LEU A 254 -0.42 17.35 -16.67
CA LEU A 254 -0.58 17.13 -18.11
C LEU A 254 -2.00 17.41 -18.61
N ASP A 255 -2.90 17.88 -17.73
CA ASP A 255 -4.32 18.12 -18.02
C ASP A 255 -4.99 16.93 -18.73
N ARG A 256 -4.82 15.73 -18.16
CA ARG A 256 -5.29 14.48 -18.76
C ARG A 256 -6.01 13.57 -17.77
N GLN A 257 -6.84 12.67 -18.31
CA GLN A 257 -7.39 11.53 -17.59
C GLN A 257 -7.07 10.24 -18.34
N ILE A 258 -6.32 9.34 -17.72
CA ILE A 258 -5.95 8.04 -18.30
C ILE A 258 -7.18 7.12 -18.33
N LYS A 259 -7.48 6.58 -19.50
CA LYS A 259 -8.57 5.63 -19.73
C LYS A 259 -8.09 4.21 -19.49
N ILE A 260 -8.75 3.51 -18.57
CA ILE A 260 -8.33 2.19 -18.11
C ILE A 260 -9.44 1.18 -18.40
N TYR A 261 -9.08 0.10 -19.09
CA TYR A 261 -9.97 -1.06 -19.28
C TYR A 261 -9.50 -2.21 -18.37
N PRO A 262 -10.27 -2.55 -17.32
CA PRO A 262 -9.96 -3.66 -16.44
C PRO A 262 -10.55 -4.98 -16.97
N PHE A 263 -9.85 -6.09 -16.75
CA PHE A 263 -10.44 -7.43 -16.83
C PHE A 263 -9.86 -8.35 -15.77
N TYR A 264 -10.64 -9.33 -15.32
CA TYR A 264 -10.30 -10.20 -14.19
C TYR A 264 -9.94 -11.62 -14.65
N SER A 265 -9.07 -12.30 -13.92
CA SER A 265 -8.76 -13.73 -14.13
C SER A 265 -9.86 -14.67 -13.63
N SER A 266 -10.88 -14.13 -12.94
CA SER A 266 -11.99 -14.87 -12.37
C SER A 266 -13.32 -14.12 -12.48
N THR A 267 -14.42 -14.85 -12.72
CA THR A 267 -15.77 -14.26 -12.85
C THR A 267 -16.25 -13.62 -11.54
N PHE A 268 -15.92 -14.22 -10.40
CA PHE A 268 -16.29 -13.68 -9.07
C PHE A 268 -15.27 -12.69 -8.50
N GLY A 269 -14.09 -12.55 -9.11
CA GLY A 269 -13.06 -11.59 -8.72
C GLY A 269 -13.60 -10.22 -8.31
N PRO A 270 -14.38 -9.52 -9.16
CA PRO A 270 -14.89 -8.19 -8.84
C PRO A 270 -15.78 -8.13 -7.57
N THR A 271 -16.36 -9.25 -7.13
CA THR A 271 -17.29 -9.31 -5.98
C THR A 271 -16.62 -9.72 -4.68
N ILE A 272 -15.37 -10.20 -4.72
CA ILE A 272 -14.68 -10.71 -3.55
C ILE A 272 -14.21 -9.55 -2.68
N ILE A 273 -14.42 -9.66 -1.37
CA ILE A 273 -13.81 -8.81 -0.35
C ILE A 273 -12.46 -9.45 -0.01
N PRO A 274 -11.32 -8.80 -0.34
CA PRO A 274 -9.99 -9.33 -0.03
C PRO A 274 -9.72 -9.47 1.48
N LEU A 275 -8.71 -10.26 1.83
CA LEU A 275 -8.20 -10.26 3.20
C LEU A 275 -7.69 -8.84 3.56
N TYR A 276 -7.91 -8.44 4.81
CA TYR A 276 -7.53 -7.11 5.35
C TYR A 276 -8.30 -5.91 4.77
N GLU A 277 -9.33 -6.15 3.96
CA GLU A 277 -10.13 -5.12 3.29
C GLU A 277 -11.61 -5.16 3.66
N ASP A 278 -12.31 -4.03 3.53
CA ASP A 278 -13.72 -3.88 3.96
C ASP A 278 -14.73 -3.89 2.81
N ARG A 279 -14.29 -3.98 1.55
CA ARG A 279 -15.16 -3.85 0.37
C ARG A 279 -14.75 -4.74 -0.81
N PRO A 280 -15.66 -4.98 -1.77
CA PRO A 280 -15.36 -5.75 -2.96
C PRO A 280 -14.24 -5.14 -3.81
N MET A 281 -13.42 -5.98 -4.46
CA MET A 281 -12.32 -5.55 -5.33
C MET A 281 -12.74 -4.51 -6.37
N ASN A 282 -13.96 -4.61 -6.93
CA ASN A 282 -14.42 -3.67 -7.94
C ASN A 282 -14.76 -2.28 -7.38
N GLU A 283 -15.16 -2.17 -6.11
CA GLU A 283 -15.33 -0.85 -5.47
C GLU A 283 -13.97 -0.22 -5.20
N SER A 284 -13.00 -1.00 -4.71
CA SER A 284 -11.60 -0.57 -4.59
C SER A 284 -11.04 -0.09 -5.93
N LEU A 285 -11.31 -0.83 -7.02
CA LEU A 285 -10.91 -0.43 -8.37
C LEU A 285 -11.39 0.98 -8.76
N LYS A 286 -12.67 1.29 -8.51
CA LYS A 286 -13.21 2.62 -8.80
C LYS A 286 -12.51 3.71 -8.00
N TYR A 287 -12.30 3.48 -6.70
CA TYR A 287 -11.57 4.45 -5.86
C TYR A 287 -10.15 4.69 -6.37
N HIS A 288 -9.37 3.64 -6.54
CA HIS A 288 -7.96 3.74 -6.94
C HIS A 288 -7.77 4.38 -8.32
N VAL A 289 -8.61 4.03 -9.31
CA VAL A 289 -8.58 4.69 -10.62
C VAL A 289 -8.91 6.19 -10.49
N ARG A 290 -9.89 6.56 -9.67
CA ARG A 290 -10.24 7.98 -9.46
C ARG A 290 -9.20 8.74 -8.66
N VAL A 291 -8.54 8.11 -7.68
CA VAL A 291 -7.45 8.73 -6.91
C VAL A 291 -6.34 9.16 -7.83
N CYS A 292 -5.95 8.34 -8.82
CA CYS A 292 -4.93 8.68 -9.80
C CYS A 292 -5.41 9.64 -10.92
N ASN A 293 -6.61 10.22 -10.82
CA ASN A 293 -7.28 10.99 -11.88
C ASN A 293 -7.43 10.20 -13.21
N GLY A 294 -7.75 8.92 -13.12
CA GLY A 294 -8.13 8.07 -14.25
C GLY A 294 -9.64 7.93 -14.43
N VAL A 295 -10.02 7.22 -15.49
CA VAL A 295 -11.41 6.88 -15.80
C VAL A 295 -11.49 5.44 -16.33
N LEU A 296 -12.49 4.69 -15.86
CA LEU A 296 -12.79 3.35 -16.37
C LEU A 296 -13.50 3.45 -17.72
N VAL A 297 -13.13 2.60 -18.67
CA VAL A 297 -13.81 2.44 -19.95
C VAL A 297 -14.23 1.00 -20.15
N GLU A 298 -15.34 0.78 -20.86
CA GLU A 298 -15.91 -0.55 -21.12
C GLU A 298 -15.37 -1.20 -22.39
N ASN A 299 -14.65 -0.45 -23.23
CA ASN A 299 -14.13 -0.94 -24.50
C ASN A 299 -12.59 -0.86 -24.48
N PRO A 300 -11.88 -1.98 -24.64
CA PRO A 300 -10.41 -2.01 -24.66
C PRO A 300 -9.79 -1.19 -25.80
N GLU A 301 -10.53 -0.94 -26.88
CA GLU A 301 -10.05 -0.09 -27.98
C GLU A 301 -9.99 1.38 -27.62
N LYS A 302 -10.80 1.83 -26.66
CA LYS A 302 -10.79 3.21 -26.16
C LYS A 302 -9.82 3.40 -24.98
N ALA A 303 -9.20 2.33 -24.49
CA ALA A 303 -8.32 2.36 -23.34
C ALA A 303 -6.90 2.78 -23.72
N ASP A 304 -6.31 3.62 -22.87
CA ASP A 304 -4.90 3.95 -22.90
C ASP A 304 -4.10 2.80 -22.28
N ILE A 305 -4.61 2.25 -21.16
CA ILE A 305 -4.00 1.16 -20.41
C ILE A 305 -5.01 0.02 -20.23
N ILE A 306 -4.53 -1.20 -20.47
CA ILE A 306 -5.21 -2.45 -20.15
C ILE A 306 -4.75 -2.90 -18.76
N LEU A 307 -5.68 -3.00 -17.82
CA LEU A 307 -5.42 -3.48 -16.46
C LEU A 307 -5.89 -4.93 -16.33
N ALA A 308 -4.95 -5.86 -16.31
CA ALA A 308 -5.23 -7.26 -16.03
C ALA A 308 -5.18 -7.50 -14.52
N ILE A 309 -6.31 -7.85 -13.91
CA ILE A 309 -6.42 -8.09 -12.46
C ILE A 309 -6.44 -9.60 -12.23
N ASN A 310 -5.35 -10.11 -11.66
CA ASN A 310 -5.35 -11.48 -11.19
C ASN A 310 -6.13 -11.53 -9.88
N SER A 311 -7.29 -12.19 -9.86
CA SER A 311 -8.17 -12.26 -8.70
C SER A 311 -8.14 -13.64 -8.04
N PRO A 312 -8.58 -13.78 -6.77
CA PRO A 312 -8.61 -15.07 -6.08
C PRO A 312 -9.69 -16.00 -6.64
N GLY A 313 -9.76 -17.22 -6.08
CA GLY A 313 -10.81 -18.21 -6.33
C GLY A 313 -12.19 -17.72 -5.84
N LYS A 314 -12.87 -18.47 -4.97
CA LYS A 314 -14.06 -17.94 -4.26
C LYS A 314 -13.68 -17.05 -3.07
N HIS A 315 -12.55 -17.35 -2.45
CA HIS A 315 -12.02 -16.65 -1.28
C HIS A 315 -10.53 -16.43 -1.49
N MET A 316 -10.00 -15.34 -0.94
CA MET A 316 -8.57 -15.05 -0.96
C MET A 316 -7.84 -15.86 0.12
N GLN A 317 -6.66 -16.37 -0.23
CA GLN A 317 -5.72 -17.02 0.70
C GLN A 317 -4.42 -16.22 0.79
N GLU A 318 -3.61 -16.56 1.78
CA GLU A 318 -2.23 -16.08 1.90
C GLU A 318 -1.33 -16.70 0.82
N SER A 319 -0.35 -15.93 0.34
CA SER A 319 0.54 -16.36 -0.75
C SER A 319 1.35 -17.61 -0.40
N PHE A 320 1.60 -17.86 0.88
CA PHE A 320 2.35 -19.02 1.35
C PHE A 320 1.54 -20.34 1.32
N ASP A 321 0.22 -20.28 1.18
CA ASP A 321 -0.63 -21.47 1.05
C ASP A 321 -0.67 -22.04 -0.38
N GLN A 322 -0.05 -21.36 -1.35
CA GLN A 322 -0.09 -21.68 -2.78
C GLN A 322 0.35 -23.11 -3.15
N LYS A 323 1.23 -23.74 -2.36
CA LYS A 323 1.80 -25.05 -2.68
C LYS A 323 1.01 -26.20 -2.05
N ASP A 324 0.83 -26.16 -0.74
CA ASP A 324 0.36 -27.33 0.03
C ASP A 324 -1.11 -27.23 0.46
N LYS A 325 -1.69 -26.03 0.45
CA LYS A 325 -3.02 -25.74 1.02
C LYS A 325 -3.90 -24.93 0.07
N LEU A 326 -3.59 -24.96 -1.23
CA LEU A 326 -4.33 -24.20 -2.23
C LEU A 326 -5.78 -24.72 -2.33
N ASP A 327 -6.73 -23.82 -2.09
CA ASP A 327 -8.15 -24.12 -2.19
C ASP A 327 -8.53 -24.50 -3.64
N LEU A 328 -9.41 -25.49 -3.79
CA LEU A 328 -9.80 -26.01 -5.10
C LEU A 328 -10.42 -24.94 -6.01
N THR A 329 -10.98 -23.87 -5.46
CA THR A 329 -11.60 -22.80 -6.24
C THR A 329 -10.59 -21.94 -7.00
N TYR A 330 -9.31 -21.96 -6.63
CA TYR A 330 -8.25 -21.36 -7.45
C TYR A 330 -8.10 -22.04 -8.81
N LYS A 331 -8.57 -23.29 -8.94
CA LYS A 331 -8.58 -24.05 -10.20
C LYS A 331 -9.94 -24.05 -10.90
N SER A 332 -11.04 -24.03 -10.14
CA SER A 332 -12.40 -24.16 -10.70
C SER A 332 -13.15 -22.85 -10.89
N PHE A 333 -12.76 -21.76 -10.24
CA PHE A 333 -13.41 -20.45 -10.33
C PHE A 333 -12.55 -19.40 -11.06
N ARG A 334 -11.42 -19.81 -11.63
CA ARG A 334 -10.48 -18.96 -12.38
C ARG A 334 -10.03 -19.70 -13.64
N ASN A 335 -9.68 -18.97 -14.69
CA ASN A 335 -9.02 -19.54 -15.87
C ASN A 335 -7.75 -18.74 -16.17
N LEU A 336 -6.64 -19.16 -15.56
CA LEU A 336 -5.38 -18.44 -15.68
C LEU A 336 -4.74 -18.57 -17.08
N GLN A 337 -5.04 -19.64 -17.82
CA GLN A 337 -4.55 -19.82 -19.19
C GLN A 337 -5.21 -18.80 -20.12
N ASP A 338 -6.54 -18.73 -20.13
CA ASP A 338 -7.29 -17.72 -20.90
C ASP A 338 -6.91 -16.29 -20.50
N PHE A 339 -6.72 -16.05 -19.19
CA PHE A 339 -6.27 -14.76 -18.69
C PHE A 339 -4.92 -14.34 -19.28
N VAL A 340 -3.94 -15.24 -19.32
CA VAL A 340 -2.60 -14.95 -19.86
C VAL A 340 -2.62 -14.83 -21.39
N PHE A 341 -3.38 -15.66 -22.11
CA PHE A 341 -3.53 -15.49 -23.56
C PHE A 341 -4.17 -14.15 -23.93
N LYS A 342 -5.16 -13.67 -23.15
CA LYS A 342 -5.70 -12.31 -23.35
C LYS A 342 -4.67 -11.21 -23.10
N ILE A 343 -3.78 -11.38 -22.11
CA ILE A 343 -2.68 -10.45 -21.89
C ILE A 343 -1.77 -10.41 -23.11
N GLU A 344 -1.36 -11.57 -23.61
CA GLU A 344 -0.53 -11.71 -24.82
C GLU A 344 -1.19 -11.02 -26.03
N GLU A 345 -2.46 -11.31 -26.30
CA GLU A 345 -3.21 -10.67 -27.40
C GLU A 345 -3.23 -9.14 -27.32
N PHE A 346 -3.37 -8.56 -26.12
CA PHE A 346 -3.33 -7.11 -25.94
C PHE A 346 -1.93 -6.55 -26.18
N ILE A 347 -0.88 -7.25 -25.72
CA ILE A 347 0.51 -6.88 -25.97
C ILE A 347 0.81 -6.92 -27.47
N GLU A 348 0.39 -7.96 -28.19
CA GLU A 348 0.57 -8.10 -29.64
C GLU A 348 -0.14 -6.99 -30.43
N LYS A 349 -1.30 -6.53 -29.94
CA LYS A 349 -2.02 -5.36 -30.49
C LYS A 349 -1.36 -4.02 -30.13
N GLY A 350 -0.21 -4.03 -29.46
CA GLY A 350 0.53 -2.85 -29.06
C GLY A 350 -0.09 -2.07 -27.89
N LYS A 351 -1.05 -2.67 -27.17
CA LYS A 351 -1.63 -2.02 -25.98
C LYS A 351 -0.64 -2.02 -24.84
N LYS A 352 -0.76 -1.02 -23.96
CA LYS A 352 0.01 -0.93 -22.72
C LYS A 352 -0.69 -1.76 -21.66
N VAL A 353 -0.06 -2.86 -21.24
CA VAL A 353 -0.63 -3.79 -20.26
C VAL A 353 0.05 -3.66 -18.91
N ILE A 354 -0.76 -3.58 -17.86
CA ILE A 354 -0.34 -3.63 -16.46
C ILE A 354 -1.06 -4.77 -15.75
N ILE A 355 -0.39 -5.38 -14.76
CA ILE A 355 -0.94 -6.51 -14.01
C ILE A 355 -1.02 -6.17 -12.52
N SER A 356 -2.23 -6.22 -11.98
CA SER A 356 -2.48 -6.23 -10.53
C SER A 356 -2.62 -7.67 -10.07
N ASP A 357 -1.57 -8.24 -9.48
CA ASP A 357 -1.57 -9.61 -8.99
C ASP A 357 -2.12 -9.71 -7.57
N SER A 358 -3.45 -9.75 -7.49
CA SER A 358 -4.20 -9.74 -6.24
C SER A 358 -4.91 -11.07 -6.01
N ALA A 359 -4.32 -12.16 -6.50
CA ALA A 359 -4.87 -13.51 -6.30
C ALA A 359 -4.66 -14.01 -4.87
N PHE A 360 -3.61 -13.52 -4.20
CA PHE A 360 -3.29 -13.87 -2.82
C PHE A 360 -2.96 -12.60 -2.03
N SER A 361 -3.08 -12.65 -0.71
CA SER A 361 -2.48 -11.66 0.17
C SER A 361 -1.00 -11.98 0.40
N ASN A 362 -0.23 -10.95 0.69
CA ASN A 362 1.19 -11.00 1.03
C ASN A 362 2.03 -11.75 0.01
N GLY A 363 1.77 -11.56 -1.30
CA GLY A 363 2.60 -12.05 -2.40
C GLY A 363 1.81 -12.42 -3.67
N GLY A 364 2.48 -12.36 -4.82
CA GLY A 364 1.91 -12.70 -6.13
C GLY A 364 1.77 -14.20 -6.40
N ASP A 365 1.07 -14.53 -7.48
CA ASP A 365 0.74 -15.87 -7.94
C ASP A 365 1.92 -16.50 -8.70
N LEU A 366 2.54 -17.51 -8.09
CA LEU A 366 3.67 -18.24 -8.66
C LEU A 366 3.33 -18.89 -10.01
N THR A 367 2.06 -19.21 -10.25
CA THR A 367 1.62 -19.84 -11.50
C THR A 367 1.49 -18.79 -12.61
N LEU A 368 1.01 -17.59 -12.27
CA LEU A 368 0.90 -16.49 -13.23
C LEU A 368 2.27 -16.12 -13.79
N ILE A 369 3.26 -15.92 -12.92
CA ILE A 369 4.63 -15.58 -13.35
C ILE A 369 5.22 -16.68 -14.24
N LYS A 370 5.03 -17.96 -13.88
CA LYS A 370 5.49 -19.07 -14.73
C LYS A 370 4.87 -19.07 -16.12
N TYR A 371 3.61 -18.65 -16.26
CA TYR A 371 2.96 -18.57 -17.57
C TYR A 371 3.46 -17.37 -18.37
N LEU A 372 3.61 -16.21 -17.73
CA LEU A 372 4.17 -15.00 -18.37
C LEU A 372 5.62 -15.22 -18.84
N ASP A 373 6.44 -15.92 -18.04
CA ASP A 373 7.84 -16.26 -18.37
C ASP A 373 7.93 -17.30 -19.49
N ARG A 374 7.02 -18.28 -19.55
CA ARG A 374 7.01 -19.29 -20.64
C ARG A 374 6.55 -18.77 -21.99
N LEU A 375 5.78 -17.69 -21.99
CA LEU A 375 5.35 -16.99 -23.21
C LEU A 375 6.29 -15.84 -23.57
N ASP A 376 7.35 -15.60 -22.79
CA ASP A 376 8.28 -14.48 -23.00
C ASP A 376 7.56 -13.13 -23.12
N ILE A 377 6.61 -12.86 -22.20
CA ILE A 377 5.81 -11.61 -22.20
C ILE A 377 5.91 -10.79 -20.91
N PHE A 378 6.63 -11.27 -19.89
CA PHE A 378 6.73 -10.54 -18.61
C PHE A 378 7.41 -9.16 -18.77
N ASP A 379 8.50 -9.08 -19.54
CA ASP A 379 9.26 -7.86 -19.82
C ASP A 379 8.55 -6.91 -20.79
N LYS A 380 7.46 -7.36 -21.44
CA LYS A 380 6.62 -6.55 -22.34
C LYS A 380 5.54 -5.77 -21.59
N LEU A 381 5.32 -6.06 -20.32
CA LEU A 381 4.43 -5.29 -19.44
C LEU A 381 5.01 -3.89 -19.21
N ILE A 382 4.18 -2.94 -18.76
CA ILE A 382 4.68 -1.64 -18.28
C ILE A 382 4.60 -1.47 -16.76
N ALA A 383 3.84 -2.34 -16.08
CA ALA A 383 3.82 -2.44 -14.63
C ALA A 383 3.29 -3.81 -14.18
N TYR A 384 3.80 -4.29 -13.05
CA TYR A 384 3.36 -5.49 -12.35
C TYR A 384 3.45 -5.21 -10.85
N GLY A 385 2.60 -5.84 -10.04
CA GLY A 385 2.74 -5.81 -8.58
C GLY A 385 1.86 -6.88 -7.94
N GLY A 386 2.24 -7.32 -6.74
CA GLY A 386 1.54 -8.34 -5.94
C GLY A 386 1.90 -8.28 -4.46
N TRP A 387 2.23 -7.09 -3.96
CA TRP A 387 2.73 -6.87 -2.61
C TRP A 387 1.62 -6.62 -1.59
N ASN A 388 1.67 -7.33 -0.46
CA ASN A 388 0.85 -7.13 0.75
C ASN A 388 -0.67 -7.33 0.57
N THR A 389 -1.42 -6.31 0.15
CA THR A 389 -2.90 -6.38 0.02
C THR A 389 -3.34 -6.07 -1.41
N ASN A 390 -4.62 -6.32 -1.72
CA ASN A 390 -5.17 -6.01 -3.04
C ASN A 390 -5.07 -4.51 -3.34
N CYS A 391 -5.41 -3.63 -2.40
CA CYS A 391 -5.36 -2.20 -2.62
C CYS A 391 -3.94 -1.65 -2.68
N ASN A 392 -3.03 -2.12 -1.82
CA ASN A 392 -1.61 -1.75 -1.90
C ASN A 392 -1.02 -2.13 -3.27
N THR A 393 -1.37 -3.32 -3.76
CA THR A 393 -0.99 -3.81 -5.10
C THR A 393 -1.58 -2.93 -6.20
N LEU A 394 -2.90 -2.75 -6.18
CA LEU A 394 -3.63 -2.05 -7.24
C LEU A 394 -3.15 -0.61 -7.41
N GLY A 395 -3.05 0.15 -6.32
CA GLY A 395 -2.59 1.54 -6.38
C GLY A 395 -1.13 1.65 -6.85
N THR A 396 -0.26 0.74 -6.42
CA THR A 396 1.14 0.69 -6.88
C THR A 396 1.21 0.42 -8.39
N VAL A 397 0.43 -0.54 -8.89
CA VAL A 397 0.39 -0.93 -10.31
C VAL A 397 -0.19 0.18 -11.19
N LEU A 398 -1.29 0.80 -10.76
CA LEU A 398 -1.87 1.95 -11.46
C LEU A 398 -0.89 3.12 -11.55
N SER A 399 -0.25 3.46 -10.43
CA SER A 399 0.72 4.55 -10.36
C SER A 399 1.91 4.30 -11.27
N SER A 400 2.46 3.09 -11.21
CA SER A 400 3.57 2.66 -12.07
C SER A 400 3.18 2.70 -13.54
N GLY A 401 2.00 2.18 -13.88
CA GLY A 401 1.48 2.18 -15.25
C GLY A 401 1.29 3.58 -15.83
N ILE A 402 0.75 4.51 -15.05
CA ILE A 402 0.51 5.89 -15.47
C ILE A 402 1.82 6.62 -15.80
N TYR A 403 2.87 6.43 -14.99
CA TYR A 403 4.19 7.00 -15.27
C TYR A 403 4.87 6.32 -16.46
N ALA A 404 4.79 4.99 -16.53
CA ALA A 404 5.38 4.20 -17.59
C ALA A 404 4.68 4.42 -18.95
N PHE A 405 3.42 4.87 -18.96
CA PHE A 405 2.60 5.03 -20.17
C PHE A 405 3.27 5.86 -21.27
N ASP A 406 3.83 7.04 -20.94
CA ASP A 406 4.61 7.87 -21.88
C ASP A 406 6.11 7.88 -21.59
N SER A 407 6.58 7.00 -20.70
CA SER A 407 8.01 6.89 -20.45
C SER A 407 8.74 6.36 -21.69
N LYS A 408 9.88 6.99 -21.99
CA LYS A 408 10.80 6.54 -23.05
C LYS A 408 11.90 5.64 -22.50
N ASP A 409 12.05 5.56 -21.17
CA ASP A 409 13.11 4.80 -20.51
C ASP A 409 12.65 3.38 -20.17
N LYS A 410 12.69 2.52 -21.20
CA LYS A 410 12.36 1.10 -21.05
C LYS A 410 13.24 0.38 -20.02
N SER A 411 14.48 0.82 -19.83
CA SER A 411 15.41 0.19 -18.90
C SER A 411 14.97 0.36 -17.45
N LYS A 412 14.45 1.53 -17.08
CA LYS A 412 13.92 1.78 -15.74
C LYS A 412 12.58 1.09 -15.51
N ILE A 413 11.71 1.03 -16.53
CA ILE A 413 10.47 0.24 -16.47
C ILE A 413 10.80 -1.23 -16.19
N LEU A 414 11.71 -1.81 -16.99
CA LEU A 414 12.15 -3.19 -16.82
C LEU A 414 12.78 -3.44 -15.44
N LYS A 415 13.64 -2.53 -14.98
CA LYS A 415 14.23 -2.60 -13.64
C LYS A 415 13.16 -2.64 -12.57
N HIS A 416 12.10 -1.85 -12.71
CA HIS A 416 11.00 -1.86 -11.77
C HIS A 416 10.20 -3.18 -11.83
N LEU A 417 9.89 -3.69 -13.04
CA LEU A 417 9.23 -4.99 -13.20
C LEU A 417 9.99 -6.12 -12.54
N ILE A 418 11.31 -6.19 -12.76
CA ILE A 418 12.17 -7.20 -12.14
C ILE A 418 12.23 -7.02 -10.61
N TYR A 419 12.29 -5.78 -10.12
CA TYR A 419 12.23 -5.52 -8.68
C TYR A 419 10.93 -6.11 -8.09
N ARG A 420 9.77 -5.82 -8.72
CA ARG A 420 8.46 -6.33 -8.28
C ARG A 420 8.39 -7.85 -8.36
N LEU A 421 8.93 -8.47 -9.41
CA LEU A 421 9.03 -9.93 -9.50
C LEU A 421 9.80 -10.52 -8.31
N VAL A 422 10.97 -9.96 -8.00
CA VAL A 422 11.84 -10.48 -6.94
C VAL A 422 11.25 -10.24 -5.55
N GLU A 423 10.70 -9.06 -5.28
CA GLU A 423 10.06 -8.77 -3.99
C GLU A 423 8.69 -9.44 -3.87
N ASP A 424 7.75 -9.10 -4.75
CA ASP A 424 6.33 -9.43 -4.58
C ASP A 424 6.04 -10.91 -4.79
N VAL A 425 6.88 -11.62 -5.56
CA VAL A 425 6.63 -13.02 -5.89
C VAL A 425 7.69 -13.91 -5.26
N ILE A 426 8.96 -13.73 -5.65
CA ILE A 426 10.02 -14.64 -5.22
C ILE A 426 10.24 -14.53 -3.71
N TYR A 427 10.31 -13.33 -3.15
CA TYR A 427 10.47 -13.14 -1.71
C TYR A 427 9.18 -13.49 -0.97
N GLN A 428 8.10 -12.74 -1.22
CA GLN A 428 6.86 -12.80 -0.45
C GLN A 428 6.20 -14.20 -0.44
N ALA A 429 6.10 -14.85 -1.61
CA ALA A 429 5.40 -16.13 -1.77
C ALA A 429 6.29 -17.37 -1.60
N ASN A 430 7.63 -17.21 -1.57
CA ASN A 430 8.55 -18.36 -1.51
C ASN A 430 9.70 -18.19 -0.51
N VAL A 431 10.67 -17.32 -0.78
CA VAL A 431 11.93 -17.24 0.00
C VAL A 431 11.68 -16.85 1.45
N ARG A 432 10.75 -15.93 1.72
CA ARG A 432 10.40 -15.49 3.09
C ARG A 432 10.01 -16.67 3.99
N GLN A 433 9.17 -17.58 3.49
CA GLN A 433 8.73 -18.75 4.25
C GLN A 433 9.83 -19.76 4.47
N ASN A 434 10.67 -19.97 3.46
CA ASN A 434 11.83 -20.86 3.60
C ASN A 434 12.77 -20.35 4.70
N ILE A 435 13.12 -19.06 4.67
CA ILE A 435 13.97 -18.45 5.70
C ILE A 435 13.31 -18.55 7.07
N THR A 436 12.02 -18.17 7.18
CA THR A 436 11.29 -18.13 8.45
C THR A 436 11.19 -19.51 9.10
N ASN A 437 10.89 -20.54 8.32
CA ASN A 437 10.61 -21.88 8.85
C ASN A 437 11.86 -22.76 8.97
N ASN A 438 12.88 -22.55 8.12
CA ASN A 438 14.02 -23.46 8.02
C ASN A 438 15.37 -22.84 8.41
N PHE A 439 15.56 -21.53 8.21
CA PHE A 439 16.85 -20.88 8.47
C PHE A 439 16.85 -20.23 9.86
N LEU A 440 15.93 -19.30 10.13
CA LEU A 440 15.91 -18.56 11.39
C LEU A 440 15.91 -19.46 12.64
N PRO A 441 15.11 -20.54 12.73
CA PRO A 441 15.10 -21.40 13.91
C PRO A 441 16.44 -22.09 14.16
N LYS A 442 17.15 -22.50 13.10
CA LYS A 442 18.49 -23.12 13.20
C LYS A 442 19.54 -22.17 13.76
N HIS A 443 19.34 -20.87 13.59
CA HIS A 443 20.24 -19.82 14.07
C HIS A 443 19.75 -19.12 15.35
N ASN A 444 18.68 -19.65 15.98
CA ASN A 444 18.02 -19.06 17.15
C ASN A 444 17.56 -17.61 16.91
N LEU A 445 17.06 -17.34 15.70
CA LEU A 445 16.49 -16.06 15.27
C LEU A 445 14.97 -16.21 15.10
N SER A 446 14.26 -15.08 15.02
CA SER A 446 12.82 -15.06 14.82
C SER A 446 12.41 -14.07 13.73
N TYR A 447 11.13 -14.10 13.33
CA TYR A 447 10.58 -13.22 12.30
C TYR A 447 10.79 -11.72 12.58
N THR A 448 10.77 -11.32 13.85
CA THR A 448 10.82 -9.92 14.31
C THR A 448 12.09 -9.57 15.10
N ASP A 449 12.95 -10.54 15.39
CA ASP A 449 14.19 -10.34 16.14
C ASP A 449 15.33 -11.18 15.53
N LEU A 450 16.27 -10.48 14.89
CA LEU A 450 17.46 -11.04 14.25
C LEU A 450 18.71 -10.98 15.13
N LYS A 451 18.60 -10.51 16.39
CA LYS A 451 19.66 -10.54 17.41
C LYS A 451 21.03 -10.00 16.94
N GLY A 452 21.04 -8.94 16.14
CA GLY A 452 22.30 -8.35 15.64
C GLY A 452 22.97 -9.14 14.51
N LYS A 453 22.27 -10.11 13.89
CA LYS A 453 22.76 -10.91 12.75
C LYS A 453 22.10 -10.51 11.44
N GLU A 454 21.66 -9.26 11.31
CA GLU A 454 20.91 -8.76 10.15
C GLU A 454 21.69 -9.00 8.85
N GLU A 455 22.96 -8.59 8.79
CA GLU A 455 23.80 -8.76 7.59
C GLU A 455 23.90 -10.23 7.15
N TYR A 456 24.01 -11.17 8.10
CA TYR A 456 24.08 -12.60 7.81
C TYR A 456 22.77 -13.14 7.22
N VAL A 457 21.63 -12.69 7.75
CA VAL A 457 20.30 -13.07 7.24
C VAL A 457 20.07 -12.43 5.86
N GLU A 458 20.47 -11.17 5.68
CA GLU A 458 20.38 -10.43 4.42
C GLU A 458 21.20 -11.08 3.31
N GLU A 459 22.41 -11.56 3.61
CA GLU A 459 23.23 -12.32 2.66
C GLU A 459 22.55 -13.63 2.22
N GLU A 460 21.96 -14.37 3.16
CA GLU A 460 21.26 -15.62 2.84
C GLU A 460 20.00 -15.37 2.02
N VAL A 461 19.20 -14.37 2.42
CA VAL A 461 18.04 -13.90 1.64
C VAL A 461 18.48 -13.52 0.23
N GLY A 462 19.56 -12.74 0.09
CA GLY A 462 20.10 -12.32 -1.20
C GLY A 462 20.48 -13.48 -2.09
N LYS A 463 21.19 -14.48 -1.55
CA LYS A 463 21.57 -15.71 -2.28
C LYS A 463 20.36 -16.49 -2.75
N LEU A 464 19.37 -16.72 -1.89
CA LEU A 464 18.17 -17.46 -2.24
C LEU A 464 17.34 -16.73 -3.30
N LEU A 465 17.19 -15.40 -3.19
CA LEU A 465 16.46 -14.61 -4.19
C LEU A 465 17.11 -14.69 -5.56
N LEU A 466 18.43 -14.51 -5.65
CA LEU A 466 19.15 -14.60 -6.92
C LEU A 466 19.06 -16.02 -7.52
N ASN A 467 19.19 -17.05 -6.68
CA ASN A 467 19.05 -18.44 -7.11
C ASN A 467 17.65 -18.76 -7.66
N GLU A 468 16.59 -18.23 -7.04
CA GLU A 468 15.23 -18.40 -7.56
C GLU A 468 14.98 -17.56 -8.83
N TYR A 469 15.52 -16.34 -8.92
CA TYR A 469 15.43 -15.50 -10.12
C TYR A 469 16.07 -16.19 -11.33
N ASN A 470 17.24 -16.80 -11.15
CA ASN A 470 17.99 -17.49 -12.19
C ASN A 470 17.31 -18.76 -12.74
N LYS A 471 16.13 -19.14 -12.21
CA LYS A 471 15.32 -20.26 -12.73
C LYS A 471 14.34 -19.83 -13.83
N TYR A 472 14.09 -18.53 -13.97
CA TYR A 472 13.18 -17.99 -14.98
C TYR A 472 13.93 -17.76 -16.30
N ASN A 473 13.25 -17.96 -17.43
CA ASN A 473 13.81 -17.71 -18.76
C ASN A 473 14.27 -16.25 -18.91
N LEU A 474 13.54 -15.32 -18.28
CA LEU A 474 13.85 -13.90 -18.18
C LEU A 474 15.31 -13.62 -17.75
N SER A 475 15.86 -14.45 -16.86
CA SER A 475 17.22 -14.28 -16.33
C SER A 475 18.33 -14.54 -17.35
N ASN A 476 18.02 -15.23 -18.46
CA ASN A 476 18.97 -15.46 -19.56
C ASN A 476 19.26 -14.17 -20.33
N GLU A 477 18.24 -13.31 -20.46
CA GLU A 477 18.33 -12.01 -21.13
C GLU A 477 18.74 -10.90 -20.16
N TYR A 478 18.19 -10.90 -18.94
CA TYR A 478 18.39 -9.83 -17.97
C TYR A 478 19.09 -10.35 -16.71
N LYS A 479 20.42 -10.41 -16.75
CA LYS A 479 21.23 -10.87 -15.61
C LYS A 479 21.33 -9.80 -14.52
N LEU A 480 21.19 -10.22 -13.26
CA LEU A 480 21.29 -9.32 -12.12
C LEU A 480 22.68 -9.34 -11.53
N ASN A 481 23.34 -8.18 -11.53
CA ASN A 481 24.67 -7.96 -10.99
C ASN A 481 24.63 -7.05 -9.76
N ASN A 482 25.65 -7.16 -8.90
CA ASN A 482 25.75 -6.43 -7.63
C ASN A 482 24.50 -6.59 -6.74
N PHE A 483 23.90 -7.79 -6.76
CA PHE A 483 22.64 -8.07 -6.07
C PHE A 483 22.82 -8.08 -4.55
N LYS A 484 22.08 -7.21 -3.85
CA LYS A 484 22.03 -7.14 -2.40
C LYS A 484 20.59 -7.02 -1.92
N ALA A 485 20.26 -7.78 -0.89
CA ALA A 485 19.02 -7.63 -0.13
C ALA A 485 19.30 -6.89 1.18
N TYR A 486 18.30 -6.20 1.72
CA TYR A 486 18.30 -5.68 3.08
C TYR A 486 16.89 -5.84 3.69
N LEU A 487 16.79 -5.92 5.01
CA LEU A 487 15.54 -6.18 5.73
C LEU A 487 15.07 -4.92 6.49
N PRO A 488 14.10 -4.16 5.93
CA PRO A 488 13.48 -3.05 6.65
C PRO A 488 12.95 -3.48 8.01
N TRP A 489 13.09 -2.59 9.00
CA TRP A 489 12.71 -2.83 10.40
C TRP A 489 13.31 -4.08 11.06
N ARG A 490 14.33 -4.68 10.44
CA ARG A 490 15.01 -5.89 10.92
C ARG A 490 14.04 -7.06 11.11
N ARG A 491 13.08 -7.20 10.19
CA ARG A 491 12.06 -8.25 10.19
C ARG A 491 11.92 -8.87 8.80
N MET A 492 11.20 -9.98 8.73
CA MET A 492 11.02 -10.76 7.50
C MET A 492 9.81 -10.35 6.64
N PHE A 493 9.07 -9.28 6.98
CA PHE A 493 7.82 -8.98 6.27
C PHE A 493 8.07 -8.47 4.84
N GLU A 494 8.95 -7.49 4.67
CA GLU A 494 9.35 -6.91 3.39
C GLU A 494 10.86 -7.03 3.14
N VAL A 495 11.29 -6.82 1.89
CA VAL A 495 12.71 -6.83 1.52
C VAL A 495 13.04 -5.64 0.62
N GLY A 496 14.16 -4.98 0.94
CA GLY A 496 14.76 -3.99 0.06
C GLY A 496 15.82 -4.61 -0.83
N LEU A 497 15.89 -4.19 -2.10
CA LEU A 497 16.81 -4.76 -3.08
C LEU A 497 17.69 -3.67 -3.70
N LYS A 498 18.93 -4.03 -4.02
CA LYS A 498 19.85 -3.23 -4.84
C LYS A 498 20.50 -4.16 -5.87
N PHE A 499 20.37 -3.82 -7.14
CA PHE A 499 20.98 -4.57 -8.23
C PHE A 499 21.07 -3.68 -9.49
N ASN A 500 21.91 -4.13 -10.42
CA ASN A 500 21.98 -3.65 -11.80
C ASN A 500 21.55 -4.77 -12.75
N ILE A 501 21.01 -4.41 -13.91
CA ILE A 501 20.73 -5.33 -15.00
C ILE A 501 21.88 -5.19 -16.01
N GLU A 502 22.48 -6.31 -16.42
CA GLU A 502 23.52 -6.37 -17.46
C GLU A 502 22.96 -6.16 -18.86
#